data_AF-A0A352B9H2-F1
#
_entry.id   AF-A0A352B9H2-F1
#
_cell.length_a   1.000
_cell.length_b   1.000
_cell.length_c   1.000
_cell.angle_alpha   90.00
_cell.angle_beta   90.00
_cell.angle_gamma   90.00
#
_symmetry.space_group_name_H-M   'P 1'
#
loop_
_entity.id
_entity.type
_entity.pdbx_description
1 polymer ?
#
loop_
_entity_poly.entity_id
_entity_poly.type
_entity_poly.pdbx_seq_one_letter_code
_entity_poly.pdbx_strand_id
1 'polypeptide(L)'
;MKKFLMILFATVVAVMAGFAQSTQKKVAVATFDVIGNVVTPEEAEAITELYINGLVRTGKVSIFDRKNFDTILAEMKFQSGDWSSKEKTVQLQKATGATVLGRGQIFKLGSSFYISATMIDANTAEILSASKKSFKDIDELVGLLDTMASEISTAISKVVMKYKIGDTGPGGGIVFYVSEEGFEVFDGKGGVQKCNYLEVTKEQLACVRWCPCSKDCNIQGATGLGYGKSNTYKIVSYHSSASSGNCAAYVCYKYSTATSSAGEWFLPSKDELNLIYKNVGAKILAGASKTWHWSSSPYDSNNAWVQSFSDGQQGYARYYKYYSEYKYNTYCVRAVRAFSN
;
A
#
# COMPACT_ATOMS: atom_id res chain seq x y z
N MET A 1 -35.89 -4.99 48.57
CA MET A 1 -34.50 -4.48 48.46
C MET A 1 -33.64 -5.52 47.73
N LYS A 2 -33.54 -5.47 46.39
CA LYS A 2 -32.63 -6.28 45.53
C LYS A 2 -32.93 -6.05 44.04
N LYS A 3 -33.07 -4.81 43.55
CA LYS A 3 -33.33 -4.52 42.11
C LYS A 3 -32.85 -3.14 41.62
N PHE A 4 -31.79 -2.57 42.17
CA PHE A 4 -31.33 -1.23 41.74
C PHE A 4 -29.81 -1.03 41.79
N LEU A 5 -29.03 -2.02 41.34
CA LEU A 5 -27.58 -1.86 41.22
C LEU A 5 -27.03 -2.66 40.03
N MET A 6 -27.48 -2.35 38.82
CA MET A 6 -26.92 -2.97 37.61
C MET A 6 -27.08 -2.11 36.34
N ILE A 7 -27.02 -0.78 36.50
CA ILE A 7 -26.98 0.17 35.37
C ILE A 7 -26.00 1.29 35.73
N LEU A 8 -24.71 0.96 35.84
CA LEU A 8 -23.64 1.98 35.77
C LEU A 8 -22.27 1.35 35.44
N PHE A 9 -22.26 0.34 34.56
CA PHE A 9 -21.02 -0.29 34.08
C PHE A 9 -21.13 -0.70 32.60
N ALA A 10 -21.75 0.17 31.78
CA ALA A 10 -21.93 -0.07 30.34
C ALA A 10 -21.65 1.18 29.47
N THR A 11 -20.89 2.14 29.97
CA THR A 11 -20.52 3.36 29.22
C THR A 11 -19.03 3.70 29.36
N VAL A 12 -18.17 2.68 29.29
CA VAL A 12 -16.76 2.86 28.88
C VAL A 12 -16.41 1.71 27.92
N VAL A 13 -17.23 1.53 26.88
CA VAL A 13 -16.83 0.72 25.72
C VAL A 13 -16.04 1.64 24.80
N ALA A 14 -14.72 1.55 24.96
CA ALA A 14 -13.72 1.74 23.93
C ALA A 14 -14.01 2.82 22.86
N VAL A 15 -13.89 4.10 23.22
CA VAL A 15 -13.32 5.08 22.30
C VAL A 15 -11.79 4.91 22.34
N MET A 16 -11.30 3.74 21.94
CA MET A 16 -9.99 3.68 21.32
C MET A 16 -10.23 3.95 19.85
N ALA A 17 -10.54 5.23 19.55
CA ALA A 17 -10.29 5.77 18.24
C ALA A 17 -8.82 5.46 17.98
N GLY A 18 -8.57 4.53 17.06
CA GLY A 18 -7.23 4.28 16.56
C GLY A 18 -6.69 5.62 16.11
N PHE A 19 -5.85 6.23 16.93
CA PHE A 19 -4.87 7.15 16.44
C PHE A 19 -4.11 6.31 15.42
N ALA A 20 -4.40 6.55 14.14
CA ALA A 20 -3.47 6.22 13.09
C ALA A 20 -2.20 6.98 13.46
N GLN A 21 -1.34 6.30 14.21
CA GLN A 21 0.00 6.75 14.46
C GLN A 21 0.59 6.80 13.06
N SER A 22 0.74 8.00 12.50
CA SER A 22 1.43 8.12 11.22
C SER A 22 2.80 7.50 11.47
N THR A 23 3.09 6.38 10.83
CA THR A 23 4.40 5.76 10.90
C THR A 23 5.36 6.77 10.30
N GLN A 24 6.04 7.52 11.17
CA GLN A 24 7.05 8.48 10.76
C GLN A 24 8.05 7.74 9.87
N LYS A 25 8.28 8.24 8.65
CA LYS A 25 9.26 7.64 7.75
C LYS A 25 10.60 7.53 8.48
N LYS A 26 11.18 6.33 8.46
CA LYS A 26 12.50 6.08 9.03
C LYS A 26 13.56 6.53 8.04
N VAL A 27 14.41 7.44 8.47
CA VAL A 27 15.41 8.13 7.68
C VAL A 27 16.81 7.74 8.17
N ALA A 28 17.70 7.33 7.27
CA ALA A 28 19.13 7.17 7.56
C ALA A 28 19.92 8.22 6.79
N VAL A 29 20.79 9.00 7.44
CA VAL A 29 21.54 10.11 6.81
C VAL A 29 23.03 9.82 6.90
N ALA A 30 23.71 9.80 5.75
CA ALA A 30 25.16 9.68 5.67
C ALA A 30 25.85 10.97 6.11
N THR A 31 27.07 10.87 6.63
CA THR A 31 27.90 12.06 6.84
C THR A 31 28.06 12.85 5.55
N PHE A 32 27.93 14.18 5.63
CA PHE A 32 27.93 15.04 4.45
C PHE A 32 29.30 15.04 3.77
N ASP A 33 29.31 14.87 2.45
CA ASP A 33 30.54 14.88 1.66
C ASP A 33 31.13 16.30 1.62
N VAL A 34 32.44 16.42 1.86
CA VAL A 34 33.16 17.69 1.73
C VAL A 34 33.85 17.76 0.38
N ILE A 35 33.56 18.79 -0.42
CA ILE A 35 34.21 19.01 -1.72
C ILE A 35 35.13 20.22 -1.63
N GLY A 36 36.42 20.00 -1.87
CA GLY A 36 37.42 21.06 -1.93
C GLY A 36 37.87 21.59 -0.57
N ASN A 37 37.82 20.74 0.47
CA ASN A 37 38.31 21.05 1.83
C ASN A 37 37.73 22.36 2.42
N VAL A 38 36.43 22.58 2.19
CA VAL A 38 35.74 23.81 2.64
C VAL A 38 35.44 23.83 4.13
N VAL A 39 35.44 22.65 4.76
CA VAL A 39 35.33 22.39 6.21
C VAL A 39 36.19 21.16 6.54
N THR A 40 36.53 20.94 7.80
CA THR A 40 37.21 19.71 8.23
C THR A 40 36.25 18.51 8.27
N PRO A 41 36.76 17.27 8.27
CA PRO A 41 35.92 16.09 8.48
C PRO A 41 35.12 16.14 9.79
N GLU A 42 35.74 16.63 10.88
CA GLU A 42 35.09 16.76 12.19
C GLU A 42 33.96 17.81 12.16
N GLU A 43 34.16 18.91 11.43
CA GLU A 43 33.11 19.91 11.20
C GLU A 43 31.96 19.32 10.37
N ALA A 44 32.24 18.53 9.34
CA ALA A 44 31.22 17.85 8.55
C ALA A 44 30.40 16.86 9.41
N GLU A 45 31.06 16.17 10.34
CA GLU A 45 30.36 15.30 11.30
C GLU A 45 29.44 16.09 12.23
N ALA A 46 29.91 17.23 12.76
CA ALA A 46 29.12 18.10 13.61
C ALA A 46 27.93 18.72 12.87
N ILE A 47 28.14 19.19 11.64
CA ILE A 47 27.10 19.75 10.77
C ILE A 47 26.01 18.71 10.47
N THR A 48 26.42 17.48 10.15
CA THR A 48 25.48 16.37 9.91
C THR A 48 24.65 16.06 11.17
N GLU A 49 25.28 16.07 12.35
CA GLU A 49 24.60 15.86 13.62
C GLU A 49 23.55 16.94 13.91
N LEU A 50 23.91 18.21 13.69
CA LEU A 50 22.98 19.33 13.86
C LEU A 50 21.81 19.24 12.88
N TYR A 51 22.06 18.86 11.62
CA TYR A 51 21.00 18.63 10.64
C TYR A 51 20.04 17.49 11.06
N ILE A 52 20.58 16.37 11.54
CA ILE A 52 19.79 15.25 12.06
C ILE A 52 18.96 15.68 13.27
N ASN A 53 19.54 16.41 14.21
CA ASN A 53 18.80 16.97 15.35
C ASN A 53 17.68 17.91 14.90
N GLY A 54 17.92 18.72 13.86
CA GLY A 54 16.90 19.51 13.19
C GLY A 54 15.75 18.65 12.65
N LEU A 55 16.06 17.53 11.98
CA LEU A 55 15.06 16.58 11.47
C LEU A 55 14.25 15.95 12.61
N VAL A 56 14.90 15.49 13.67
CA VAL A 56 14.23 14.91 14.86
C VAL A 56 13.28 15.91 15.50
N ARG A 57 13.73 17.16 15.67
CA ARG A 57 12.95 18.22 16.32
C ARG A 57 11.65 18.57 15.56
N THR A 58 11.58 18.26 14.26
CA THR A 58 10.35 18.46 13.49
C THR A 58 9.22 17.53 13.90
N GLY A 59 9.52 16.37 14.51
CA GLY A 59 8.54 15.35 14.87
C GLY A 59 7.86 14.67 13.68
N LYS A 60 8.40 14.80 12.45
CA LYS A 60 7.79 14.25 11.22
C LYS A 60 8.45 12.97 10.72
N VAL A 61 9.64 12.66 11.19
CA VAL A 61 10.47 11.53 10.76
C VAL A 61 11.09 10.85 11.96
N SER A 62 11.40 9.56 11.83
CA SER A 62 12.24 8.83 12.77
C SER A 62 13.63 8.65 12.16
N ILE A 63 14.68 8.60 12.99
CA ILE A 63 16.07 8.53 12.50
C ILE A 63 16.66 7.16 12.82
N PHE A 64 17.33 6.55 11.85
CA PHE A 64 18.21 5.40 12.07
C PHE A 64 19.53 5.88 12.67
N ASP A 65 20.09 5.09 13.60
CA ASP A 65 21.35 5.41 14.27
C ASP A 65 22.45 5.76 13.26
N ARG A 66 22.89 7.02 13.32
CA ARG A 66 23.87 7.59 12.40
C ARG A 66 25.20 6.85 12.45
N LYS A 67 25.73 6.55 13.65
CA LYS A 67 27.05 5.93 13.80
C LYS A 67 27.08 4.55 13.15
N ASN A 68 25.97 3.84 13.24
CA ASN A 68 25.82 2.53 12.57
C ASN A 68 25.66 2.68 11.05
N PHE A 69 25.12 3.79 10.55
CA PHE A 69 24.90 3.96 9.11
C PHE A 69 26.19 4.12 8.33
N ASP A 70 27.10 4.99 8.79
CA ASP A 70 28.39 5.18 8.11
C ASP A 70 29.25 3.90 8.16
N THR A 71 29.17 3.11 9.24
CA THR A 71 29.79 1.77 9.31
C THR A 71 29.23 0.83 8.23
N ILE A 72 27.91 0.78 8.07
CA ILE A 72 27.26 -0.05 7.04
C ILE A 72 27.69 0.39 5.63
N LEU A 73 27.74 1.70 5.37
CA LEU A 73 28.22 2.23 4.08
C LEU A 73 29.66 1.79 3.78
N ALA A 74 30.54 1.85 4.78
CA ALA A 74 31.92 1.41 4.66
C ALA A 74 32.05 -0.10 4.41
N GLU A 75 31.32 -0.93 5.15
CA GLU A 75 31.29 -2.39 4.98
C GLU A 75 30.81 -2.80 3.58
N MET A 76 29.79 -2.11 3.07
CA MET A 76 29.24 -2.33 1.73
C MET A 76 30.10 -1.74 0.61
N LYS A 77 31.16 -0.99 0.94
CA LYS A 77 31.97 -0.21 0.00
C LYS A 77 31.09 0.69 -0.86
N PHE A 78 30.11 1.33 -0.24
CA PHE A 78 29.13 2.18 -0.90
C PHE A 78 29.79 3.49 -1.36
N GLN A 79 29.58 3.87 -2.61
CA GLN A 79 30.23 5.02 -3.26
C GLN A 79 29.21 6.06 -3.75
N SER A 80 29.70 7.23 -4.17
CA SER A 80 28.85 8.34 -4.62
C SER A 80 27.96 8.02 -5.83
N GLY A 81 28.38 7.10 -6.71
CA GLY A 81 27.57 6.63 -7.84
C GLY A 81 26.49 5.62 -7.44
N ASP A 82 26.57 5.05 -6.23
CA ASP A 82 25.65 4.00 -5.78
C ASP A 82 24.32 4.55 -5.29
N TRP A 83 24.24 5.84 -4.97
CA TRP A 83 23.02 6.53 -4.55
C TRP A 83 21.87 6.43 -5.56
N SER A 84 22.18 6.21 -6.85
CA SER A 84 21.19 5.99 -7.91
C SER A 84 20.97 4.51 -8.28
N SER A 85 21.65 3.57 -7.62
CA SER A 85 21.44 2.13 -7.85
C SER A 85 20.29 1.64 -6.97
N LYS A 86 19.21 1.20 -7.61
CA LYS A 86 18.07 0.57 -6.93
C LYS A 86 18.50 -0.67 -6.14
N GLU A 87 19.39 -1.48 -6.69
CA GLU A 87 19.86 -2.71 -6.06
C GLU A 87 20.60 -2.40 -4.75
N LYS A 88 21.50 -1.42 -4.76
CA LYS A 88 22.30 -1.06 -3.58
C LYS A 88 21.50 -0.29 -2.53
N THR A 89 20.60 0.60 -2.94
CA THR A 89 19.71 1.33 -2.02
C THR A 89 18.73 0.40 -1.30
N VAL A 90 18.20 -0.62 -1.98
CA VAL A 90 17.37 -1.67 -1.35
C VAL A 90 18.17 -2.50 -0.34
N GLN A 91 19.47 -2.73 -0.56
CA GLN A 91 20.32 -3.41 0.42
C GLN A 91 20.49 -2.56 1.70
N LEU A 92 20.68 -1.24 1.57
CA LEU A 92 20.73 -0.33 2.71
C LEU A 92 19.40 -0.29 3.48
N GLN A 93 18.26 -0.30 2.78
CA GLN A 93 16.95 -0.41 3.42
C GLN A 93 16.84 -1.70 4.23
N LYS A 94 17.26 -2.84 3.69
CA LYS A 94 17.23 -4.12 4.40
C LYS A 94 18.12 -4.11 5.64
N ALA A 95 19.30 -3.50 5.57
CA ALA A 95 20.25 -3.43 6.68
C ALA A 95 19.79 -2.47 7.80
N THR A 96 19.11 -1.37 7.45
CA THR A 96 18.80 -0.28 8.40
C THR A 96 17.32 -0.21 8.80
N GLY A 97 16.44 -0.79 7.98
CA GLY A 97 15.00 -0.58 8.01
C GLY A 97 14.57 0.85 7.62
N ALA A 98 15.49 1.71 7.17
CA ALA A 98 15.16 3.06 6.74
C ALA A 98 14.52 3.05 5.35
N THR A 99 13.34 3.65 5.24
CA THR A 99 12.60 3.79 3.97
C THR A 99 13.08 4.98 3.15
N VAL A 100 13.81 5.91 3.78
CA VAL A 100 14.37 7.10 3.14
C VAL A 100 15.86 7.20 3.48
N LEU A 101 16.68 7.39 2.47
CA LEU A 101 18.13 7.56 2.60
C LEU A 101 18.51 9.01 2.33
N GLY A 102 19.28 9.62 3.22
CA GLY A 102 19.75 10.99 3.16
C GLY A 102 21.24 11.06 2.84
N ARG A 103 21.60 11.96 1.93
CA ARG A 103 22.98 12.37 1.67
C ARG A 103 23.07 13.89 1.64
N GLY A 104 24.24 14.42 1.92
CA GLY A 104 24.48 15.86 1.78
C GLY A 104 25.87 16.16 1.27
N GLN A 105 26.07 17.41 0.85
CA GLN A 105 27.36 17.90 0.37
C GLN A 105 27.61 19.32 0.88
N ILE A 106 28.86 19.60 1.22
CA ILE A 106 29.35 20.93 1.61
C ILE A 106 30.45 21.30 0.63
N PHE A 107 30.26 22.40 -0.11
CA PHE A 107 31.15 22.76 -1.21
C PHE A 107 31.20 24.27 -1.46
N LYS A 108 32.22 24.72 -2.18
CA LYS A 108 32.40 26.12 -2.57
C LYS A 108 32.19 26.27 -4.07
N LEU A 109 31.50 27.35 -4.46
CA LEU A 109 31.35 27.75 -5.86
C LEU A 109 31.58 29.26 -5.95
N GLY A 110 32.63 29.67 -6.65
CA GLY A 110 33.08 31.06 -6.66
C GLY A 110 33.49 31.52 -5.26
N SER A 111 32.87 32.60 -4.78
CA SER A 111 33.11 33.16 -3.44
C SER A 111 32.17 32.63 -2.35
N SER A 112 31.14 31.87 -2.70
CA SER A 112 30.10 31.42 -1.77
C SER A 112 30.27 29.95 -1.39
N PHE A 113 29.96 29.62 -0.14
CA PHE A 113 29.83 28.25 0.32
C PHE A 113 28.38 27.79 0.21
N TYR A 114 28.21 26.48 0.04
CA TYR A 114 26.91 25.85 -0.15
C TYR A 114 26.83 24.56 0.64
N ILE A 115 25.65 24.32 1.18
CA ILE A 115 25.27 23.03 1.73
C ILE A 115 24.06 22.53 0.93
N SER A 116 24.06 21.24 0.61
CA SER A 116 22.91 20.56 0.04
C SER A 116 22.58 19.30 0.83
N ALA A 117 21.30 18.96 0.88
CA ALA A 117 20.80 17.72 1.42
C ALA A 117 19.77 17.14 0.45
N THR A 118 19.87 15.85 0.16
CA THR A 118 19.02 15.11 -0.77
C THR A 118 18.49 13.86 -0.08
N MET A 119 17.18 13.65 -0.18
CA MET A 119 16.48 12.49 0.35
C MET A 119 16.03 11.59 -0.80
N ILE A 120 16.30 10.30 -0.67
CA ILE A 120 16.14 9.29 -1.72
C ILE A 120 15.22 8.19 -1.19
N ASP A 121 14.26 7.75 -2.00
CA ASP A 121 13.45 6.58 -1.68
C ASP A 121 14.31 5.31 -1.77
N ALA A 122 14.35 4.54 -0.68
CA ALA A 122 15.26 3.40 -0.61
C ALA A 122 14.85 2.23 -1.52
N ASN A 123 13.59 2.17 -1.97
CA ASN A 123 13.09 1.14 -2.88
C ASN A 123 13.24 1.51 -4.35
N THR A 124 13.11 2.79 -4.70
CA THR A 124 13.11 3.24 -6.11
C THR A 124 14.38 3.95 -6.53
N ALA A 125 15.23 4.37 -5.58
CA ALA A 125 16.37 5.26 -5.80
C ALA A 125 15.99 6.63 -6.40
N GLU A 126 14.72 7.02 -6.32
CA GLU A 126 14.25 8.33 -6.78
C GLU A 126 14.43 9.40 -5.71
N ILE A 127 14.68 10.64 -6.14
CA ILE A 127 14.80 11.79 -5.24
C ILE A 127 13.41 12.19 -4.74
N LEU A 128 13.18 12.08 -3.43
CA LEU A 128 11.94 12.51 -2.77
C LEU A 128 11.93 14.02 -2.48
N SER A 129 13.09 14.56 -2.12
CA SER A 129 13.27 15.99 -1.86
C SER A 129 14.74 16.36 -1.90
N ALA A 130 15.05 17.60 -2.24
CA ALA A 130 16.37 18.17 -2.04
C ALA A 130 16.25 19.62 -1.56
N SER A 131 17.18 20.08 -0.74
CA SER A 131 17.33 21.49 -0.36
C SER A 131 18.79 21.89 -0.51
N LYS A 132 19.00 23.14 -0.94
CA LYS A 132 20.32 23.75 -1.10
C LYS A 132 20.28 25.17 -0.55
N LYS A 133 21.26 25.53 0.28
CA LYS A 133 21.42 26.88 0.83
C LYS A 133 22.85 27.36 0.64
N SER A 134 23.02 28.66 0.43
CA SER A 134 24.31 29.34 0.49
C SER A 134 24.56 29.88 1.88
N PHE A 135 25.81 29.89 2.32
CA PHE A 135 26.22 30.47 3.60
C PHE A 135 27.59 31.14 3.47
N LYS A 136 27.91 32.06 4.38
CA LYS A 136 29.18 32.79 4.44
C LYS A 136 30.14 32.21 5.48
N ASP A 137 29.60 31.75 6.60
CA ASP A 137 30.33 31.19 7.73
C ASP A 137 29.51 30.10 8.43
N ILE A 138 30.15 29.41 9.38
CA ILE A 138 29.56 28.28 10.10
C ILE A 138 28.39 28.73 10.99
N ASP A 139 28.42 29.95 11.54
CA ASP A 139 27.35 30.45 12.41
C ASP A 139 26.04 30.65 11.62
N GLU A 140 26.12 31.23 10.42
CA GLU A 140 24.99 31.33 9.50
C GLU A 140 24.47 29.93 9.10
N LEU A 141 25.39 28.99 8.87
CA LEU A 141 25.06 27.62 8.48
C LEU A 141 24.16 26.93 9.52
N VAL A 142 24.44 27.07 10.82
CA VAL A 142 23.65 26.42 11.89
C VAL A 142 22.16 26.81 11.80
N GLY A 143 21.85 28.10 11.58
CA GLY A 143 20.46 28.55 11.42
C GLY A 143 19.79 28.03 10.13
N LEU A 144 20.57 27.82 9.07
CA LEU A 144 20.08 27.25 7.82
C LEU A 144 19.75 25.76 7.93
N LEU A 145 20.48 24.99 8.75
CA LEU A 145 20.23 23.56 8.95
C LEU A 145 18.81 23.28 9.45
N ASP A 146 18.33 24.09 10.38
CA ASP A 146 16.97 23.98 10.93
C ASP A 146 15.89 24.23 9.88
N THR A 147 16.12 25.26 9.07
CA THR A 147 15.22 25.60 7.96
C THR A 147 15.22 24.48 6.91
N MET A 148 16.41 23.97 6.54
CA MET A 148 16.56 22.85 5.61
C MET A 148 15.87 21.59 6.14
N ALA A 149 16.08 21.25 7.41
CA ALA A 149 15.45 20.10 8.05
C ALA A 149 13.92 20.24 8.08
N SER A 150 13.38 21.44 8.32
CA SER A 150 11.94 21.71 8.28
C SER A 150 11.36 21.56 6.86
N GLU A 151 12.02 22.14 5.84
CA GLU A 151 11.64 22.01 4.43
C GLU A 151 11.63 20.54 4.00
N ILE A 152 12.72 19.82 4.26
CA ILE A 152 12.90 18.43 3.86
C ILE A 152 11.95 17.51 4.60
N SER A 153 11.90 17.56 5.94
CA SER A 153 11.00 16.73 6.74
C SER A 153 9.54 16.93 6.31
N THR A 154 9.14 18.17 6.02
CA THR A 154 7.82 18.47 5.47
C THR A 154 7.62 17.84 4.10
N ALA A 155 8.58 17.99 3.17
CA ALA A 155 8.49 17.40 1.83
C ALA A 155 8.40 15.87 1.86
N ILE A 156 9.26 15.20 2.63
CA ILE A 156 9.28 13.72 2.68
C ILE A 156 8.13 13.14 3.51
N SER A 157 7.59 13.89 4.46
CA SER A 157 6.35 13.53 5.17
C SER A 157 5.11 13.58 4.28
N LYS A 158 5.18 14.24 3.11
CA LYS A 158 4.04 14.39 2.19
C LYS A 158 3.72 13.17 1.32
N VAL A 159 4.25 11.97 1.59
CA VAL A 159 3.56 10.75 1.09
C VAL A 159 2.39 10.49 2.03
N VAL A 160 1.35 11.30 1.83
CA VAL A 160 0.07 11.13 2.50
C VAL A 160 -0.69 10.13 1.65
N MET A 161 -1.02 8.99 2.23
CA MET A 161 -2.00 8.10 1.64
C MET A 161 -3.31 8.89 1.51
N LYS A 162 -3.70 9.22 0.27
CA LYS A 162 -4.85 10.07 -0.04
C LYS A 162 -6.15 9.52 0.57
N TYR A 163 -6.24 8.20 0.70
CA TYR A 163 -7.41 7.52 1.24
C TYR A 163 -7.03 6.64 2.43
N LYS A 164 -7.95 6.50 3.38
CA LYS A 164 -7.89 5.56 4.49
C LYS A 164 -8.91 4.44 4.29
N ILE A 165 -8.73 3.33 5.00
CA ILE A 165 -9.74 2.27 5.04
C ILE A 165 -11.07 2.87 5.50
N GLY A 166 -12.13 2.58 4.74
CA GLY A 166 -13.47 3.10 4.95
C GLY A 166 -13.81 4.34 4.12
N ASP A 167 -12.84 5.04 3.52
CA ASP A 167 -13.11 6.20 2.68
C ASP A 167 -13.81 5.81 1.37
N THR A 168 -14.42 6.79 0.69
CA THR A 168 -14.89 6.59 -0.68
C THR A 168 -13.73 6.78 -1.65
N GLY A 169 -13.39 5.74 -2.39
CA GLY A 169 -12.33 5.75 -3.39
C GLY A 169 -12.75 6.43 -4.71
N PRO A 170 -11.82 6.59 -5.66
CA PRO A 170 -12.06 7.31 -6.91
C PRO A 170 -13.10 6.64 -7.82
N GLY A 171 -13.30 5.32 -7.71
CA GLY A 171 -14.37 4.60 -8.39
C GLY A 171 -15.72 4.64 -7.66
N GLY A 172 -15.82 5.39 -6.55
CA GLY A 172 -17.04 5.48 -5.74
C GLY A 172 -17.24 4.30 -4.78
N GLY A 173 -16.31 3.35 -4.75
CA GLY A 173 -16.29 2.22 -3.81
C GLY A 173 -15.82 2.61 -2.41
N ILE A 174 -15.85 1.66 -1.48
CA ILE A 174 -15.26 1.81 -0.15
C ILE A 174 -13.84 1.27 -0.20
N VAL A 175 -12.85 2.08 0.18
CA VAL A 175 -11.46 1.63 0.31
C VAL A 175 -11.38 0.60 1.43
N PHE A 176 -10.90 -0.61 1.15
CA PHE A 176 -10.79 -1.69 2.13
C PHE A 176 -9.36 -2.17 2.36
N TYR A 177 -8.42 -1.75 1.51
CA TYR A 177 -7.01 -2.05 1.67
C TYR A 177 -6.16 -0.86 1.25
N VAL A 178 -5.10 -0.61 2.01
CA VAL A 178 -4.13 0.49 1.85
C VAL A 178 -2.74 -0.08 2.09
N SER A 179 -1.79 0.19 1.20
CA SER A 179 -0.37 -0.15 1.35
C SER A 179 0.51 1.02 0.91
N GLU A 180 1.29 1.57 1.84
CA GLU A 180 2.27 2.63 1.56
C GLU A 180 3.38 2.13 0.63
N GLU A 181 3.89 0.92 0.88
CA GLU A 181 4.92 0.27 0.06
C GLU A 181 4.40 -0.12 -1.33
N GLY A 182 3.08 -0.20 -1.48
CA GLY A 182 2.38 -0.70 -2.66
C GLY A 182 2.42 -2.23 -2.77
N PHE A 183 1.66 -2.77 -3.73
CA PHE A 183 1.59 -4.19 -4.02
C PHE A 183 1.35 -4.40 -5.52
N GLU A 184 1.75 -5.56 -6.03
CA GLU A 184 1.59 -5.92 -7.44
C GLU A 184 0.16 -6.37 -7.74
N VAL A 185 -0.39 -5.92 -8.87
CA VAL A 185 -1.69 -6.32 -9.41
C VAL A 185 -1.47 -6.87 -10.81
N PHE A 186 -1.86 -8.11 -11.02
CA PHE A 186 -1.66 -8.84 -12.28
C PHE A 186 -2.90 -8.70 -13.15
N ASP A 187 -2.76 -8.36 -14.43
CA ASP A 187 -3.90 -8.13 -15.33
C ASP A 187 -4.42 -9.41 -16.02
N GLY A 188 -3.67 -10.51 -15.94
CA GLY A 188 -3.98 -11.78 -16.60
C GLY A 188 -3.57 -11.86 -18.08
N LYS A 189 -3.00 -10.79 -18.64
CA LYS A 189 -2.44 -10.66 -20.00
C LYS A 189 -0.91 -10.60 -20.02
N GLY A 190 -0.28 -10.69 -18.84
CA GLY A 190 1.17 -10.57 -18.65
C GLY A 190 1.61 -9.20 -18.12
N GLY A 191 0.68 -8.25 -17.95
CA GLY A 191 0.93 -6.96 -17.33
C GLY A 191 0.88 -7.02 -15.80
N VAL A 192 1.75 -6.22 -15.18
CA VAL A 192 1.83 -6.03 -13.73
C VAL A 192 1.80 -4.54 -13.44
N GLN A 193 0.92 -4.11 -12.54
CA GLN A 193 0.84 -2.73 -12.09
C GLN A 193 1.07 -2.66 -10.58
N LYS A 194 1.86 -1.69 -10.13
CA LYS A 194 2.00 -1.39 -8.69
C LYS A 194 0.87 -0.46 -8.24
N CYS A 195 0.08 -0.93 -7.28
CA CYS A 195 -1.06 -0.20 -6.71
C CYS A 195 -0.86 0.01 -5.20
N ASN A 196 -1.63 0.93 -4.65
CA ASN A 196 -1.59 1.29 -3.23
C ASN A 196 -2.91 0.98 -2.52
N TYR A 197 -4.00 0.88 -3.27
CA TYR A 197 -5.34 0.75 -2.73
C TYR A 197 -6.14 -0.36 -3.39
N LEU A 198 -7.06 -0.94 -2.63
CA LEU A 198 -8.24 -1.61 -3.17
C LEU A 198 -9.51 -0.95 -2.64
N GLU A 199 -10.46 -0.71 -3.54
CA GLU A 199 -11.83 -0.32 -3.21
C GLU A 199 -12.82 -1.41 -3.60
N VAL A 200 -13.94 -1.51 -2.87
CA VAL A 200 -15.03 -2.45 -3.12
C VAL A 200 -16.33 -1.71 -3.35
N THR A 201 -17.16 -2.23 -4.25
CA THR A 201 -18.53 -1.74 -4.48
C THR A 201 -19.33 -1.62 -3.17
N LYS A 202 -20.06 -0.51 -3.01
CA LYS A 202 -20.96 -0.26 -1.87
C LYS A 202 -22.14 -1.21 -1.85
N GLU A 203 -22.69 -1.49 -3.03
CA GLU A 203 -23.80 -2.41 -3.22
C GLU A 203 -23.34 -3.78 -3.72
N GLN A 204 -24.13 -4.80 -3.39
CA GLN A 204 -23.98 -6.12 -3.97
C GLN A 204 -24.46 -6.07 -5.43
N LEU A 205 -23.67 -6.61 -6.36
CA LEU A 205 -23.98 -6.46 -7.79
C LEU A 205 -24.99 -7.51 -8.30
N ALA A 206 -24.78 -8.78 -7.95
CA ALA A 206 -25.64 -9.89 -8.34
C ALA A 206 -25.38 -11.13 -7.48
N CYS A 207 -26.28 -12.12 -7.55
CA CYS A 207 -26.01 -13.48 -7.07
C CYS A 207 -26.20 -14.45 -8.23
N VAL A 208 -25.10 -14.95 -8.76
CA VAL A 208 -25.04 -15.76 -9.97
C VAL A 208 -24.06 -16.92 -9.78
N ARG A 209 -24.09 -17.89 -10.70
CA ARG A 209 -23.09 -18.96 -10.74
C ARG A 209 -21.69 -18.38 -11.02
N TRP A 210 -20.66 -19.08 -10.56
CA TRP A 210 -19.27 -18.60 -10.64
C TRP A 210 -18.81 -18.32 -12.08
N CYS A 211 -19.02 -19.28 -12.97
CA CYS A 211 -18.72 -19.17 -14.40
C CYS A 211 -19.65 -20.09 -15.22
N PRO A 212 -19.76 -19.90 -16.55
CA PRO A 212 -20.59 -20.71 -17.43
C PRO A 212 -19.96 -22.08 -17.75
N CYS A 213 -19.21 -22.67 -16.81
CA CYS A 213 -18.63 -24.00 -16.94
C CYS A 213 -19.64 -25.16 -16.83
N SER A 214 -19.43 -26.24 -17.59
CA SER A 214 -19.99 -27.55 -17.29
C SER A 214 -19.15 -28.25 -16.21
N LYS A 215 -18.43 -29.33 -16.52
CA LYS A 215 -17.62 -30.09 -15.58
C LYS A 215 -16.13 -29.95 -15.94
N ASP A 216 -15.25 -29.99 -14.93
CA ASP A 216 -13.79 -30.06 -15.09
C ASP A 216 -13.17 -28.87 -15.87
N CYS A 217 -13.68 -27.64 -15.68
CA CYS A 217 -13.02 -26.45 -16.24
C CYS A 217 -11.72 -26.16 -15.50
N ASN A 218 -10.61 -26.35 -16.20
CA ASN A 218 -9.27 -26.15 -15.66
C ASN A 218 -8.84 -24.66 -15.71
N ILE A 219 -9.63 -23.78 -15.10
CA ILE A 219 -9.31 -22.35 -15.02
C ILE A 219 -8.20 -22.16 -13.98
N GLN A 220 -7.03 -21.72 -14.43
CA GLN A 220 -5.89 -21.46 -13.55
C GLN A 220 -6.04 -20.11 -12.83
N GLY A 221 -5.72 -20.08 -11.54
CA GLY A 221 -5.79 -18.86 -10.74
C GLY A 221 -5.02 -18.98 -9.42
N ALA A 222 -4.91 -17.86 -8.72
CA ALA A 222 -4.21 -17.79 -7.43
C ALA A 222 -5.11 -17.18 -6.34
N THR A 223 -4.73 -17.37 -5.08
CA THR A 223 -5.51 -16.91 -3.91
C THR A 223 -5.10 -15.55 -3.38
N GLY A 224 -3.85 -15.15 -3.61
CA GLY A 224 -3.20 -14.01 -2.95
C GLY A 224 -3.73 -12.63 -3.31
N LEU A 225 -3.24 -11.62 -2.59
CA LEU A 225 -3.42 -10.20 -2.89
C LEU A 225 -2.89 -9.87 -4.30
N GLY A 226 -3.65 -9.09 -5.07
CA GLY A 226 -3.26 -8.65 -6.42
C GLY A 226 -3.70 -9.57 -7.55
N TYR A 227 -4.23 -10.76 -7.24
CA TYR A 227 -4.59 -11.75 -8.25
C TYR A 227 -6.04 -11.67 -8.73
N GLY A 228 -6.93 -10.95 -8.03
CA GLY A 228 -8.35 -10.93 -8.38
C GLY A 228 -8.61 -10.50 -9.82
N LYS A 229 -7.85 -9.50 -10.30
CA LYS A 229 -7.95 -8.99 -11.67
C LYS A 229 -7.54 -10.04 -12.70
N SER A 230 -6.38 -10.66 -12.53
CA SER A 230 -5.89 -11.71 -13.43
C SER A 230 -6.82 -12.93 -13.47
N ASN A 231 -7.33 -13.38 -12.32
CA ASN A 231 -8.26 -14.50 -12.25
C ASN A 231 -9.57 -14.16 -12.97
N THR A 232 -10.12 -12.97 -12.73
CA THR A 232 -11.34 -12.49 -13.38
C THR A 232 -11.19 -12.46 -14.89
N TYR A 233 -10.07 -11.92 -15.38
CA TYR A 233 -9.76 -11.93 -16.81
C TYR A 233 -9.74 -13.34 -17.37
N LYS A 234 -9.01 -14.27 -16.74
CA LYS A 234 -8.94 -15.67 -17.18
C LYS A 234 -10.31 -16.33 -17.22
N ILE A 235 -11.17 -16.13 -16.21
CA ILE A 235 -12.53 -16.70 -16.19
C ILE A 235 -13.37 -16.14 -17.35
N VAL A 236 -13.35 -14.83 -17.57
CA VAL A 236 -14.12 -14.17 -18.65
C VAL A 236 -13.61 -14.61 -20.01
N SER A 237 -12.30 -14.67 -20.21
CA SER A 237 -11.68 -15.08 -21.48
C SER A 237 -11.81 -16.56 -21.78
N TYR A 238 -11.92 -17.41 -20.76
CA TYR A 238 -12.11 -18.85 -20.95
C TYR A 238 -13.49 -19.19 -21.54
N HIS A 239 -14.48 -18.31 -21.36
CA HIS A 239 -15.86 -18.60 -21.75
C HIS A 239 -16.47 -17.54 -22.67
N SER A 240 -16.61 -17.86 -23.95
CA SER A 240 -17.30 -17.01 -24.94
C SER A 240 -18.79 -16.76 -24.62
N SER A 241 -19.42 -17.66 -23.84
CA SER A 241 -20.82 -17.55 -23.41
C SER A 241 -21.01 -16.81 -22.07
N ALA A 242 -19.94 -16.23 -21.51
CA ALA A 242 -20.03 -15.46 -20.27
C ALA A 242 -20.90 -14.21 -20.45
N SER A 243 -21.83 -14.02 -19.52
CA SER A 243 -22.78 -12.91 -19.48
C SER A 243 -23.12 -12.55 -18.04
N SER A 244 -23.75 -11.39 -17.83
CA SER A 244 -24.16 -10.95 -16.50
C SER A 244 -25.18 -11.87 -15.83
N GLY A 245 -25.88 -12.73 -16.59
CA GLY A 245 -26.83 -13.70 -16.06
C GLY A 245 -26.21 -15.04 -15.64
N ASN A 246 -24.96 -15.32 -16.00
CA ASN A 246 -24.39 -16.67 -15.84
C ASN A 246 -22.90 -16.70 -15.41
N CYS A 247 -22.29 -15.56 -15.08
CA CYS A 247 -20.87 -15.50 -14.75
C CYS A 247 -20.58 -14.38 -13.75
N ALA A 248 -20.22 -14.76 -12.52
CA ALA A 248 -19.81 -13.85 -11.46
C ALA A 248 -18.66 -12.94 -11.87
N ALA A 249 -17.63 -13.51 -12.51
CA ALA A 249 -16.48 -12.74 -13.00
C ALA A 249 -16.90 -11.72 -14.08
N TYR A 250 -17.83 -12.07 -14.96
CA TYR A 250 -18.33 -11.18 -16.01
C TYR A 250 -19.13 -10.01 -15.44
N VAL A 251 -19.95 -10.24 -14.41
CA VAL A 251 -20.68 -9.17 -13.70
C VAL A 251 -19.70 -8.12 -13.19
N CYS A 252 -18.65 -8.54 -12.48
CA CYS A 252 -17.64 -7.62 -11.96
C CYS A 252 -16.82 -6.97 -13.09
N TYR A 253 -16.44 -7.72 -14.12
CA TYR A 253 -15.66 -7.23 -15.24
C TYR A 253 -16.38 -6.15 -16.06
N LYS A 254 -17.69 -6.28 -16.27
CA LYS A 254 -18.49 -5.29 -17.02
C LYS A 254 -18.96 -4.11 -16.17
N TYR A 255 -18.84 -4.21 -14.85
CA TYR A 255 -19.22 -3.11 -13.97
C TYR A 255 -18.37 -1.87 -14.25
N SER A 256 -19.03 -0.73 -14.32
CA SER A 256 -18.43 0.58 -14.57
C SER A 256 -19.13 1.62 -13.73
N THR A 257 -18.51 2.79 -13.62
CA THR A 257 -19.06 3.95 -12.92
C THR A 257 -18.80 5.19 -13.77
N ALA A 258 -19.26 6.36 -13.35
CA ALA A 258 -18.94 7.61 -14.03
C ALA A 258 -17.41 7.89 -14.13
N THR A 259 -16.61 7.29 -13.24
CA THR A 259 -15.16 7.52 -13.13
C THR A 259 -14.32 6.28 -13.43
N SER A 260 -14.93 5.18 -13.87
CA SER A 260 -14.21 3.93 -14.17
C SER A 260 -14.85 3.15 -15.30
N SER A 261 -14.04 2.48 -16.11
CA SER A 261 -14.47 1.71 -17.27
C SER A 261 -14.59 0.21 -16.98
N ALA A 262 -15.26 -0.52 -17.88
CA ALA A 262 -15.29 -1.98 -17.83
C ALA A 262 -13.86 -2.56 -17.90
N GLY A 263 -13.60 -3.59 -17.10
CA GLY A 263 -12.29 -4.22 -16.94
C GLY A 263 -11.40 -3.61 -15.86
N GLU A 264 -11.76 -2.45 -15.30
CA GLU A 264 -11.08 -1.91 -14.11
C GLU A 264 -11.56 -2.57 -12.81
N TRP A 265 -12.85 -2.95 -12.77
CA TRP A 265 -13.45 -3.70 -11.69
C TRP A 265 -13.37 -5.20 -11.94
N PHE A 266 -13.17 -5.97 -10.88
CA PHE A 266 -12.95 -7.41 -10.96
C PHE A 266 -13.49 -8.15 -9.73
N LEU A 267 -13.66 -9.46 -9.86
CA LEU A 267 -14.06 -10.33 -8.76
C LEU A 267 -12.83 -10.56 -7.85
N PRO A 268 -12.90 -10.29 -6.53
CA PRO A 268 -11.74 -10.35 -5.65
C PRO A 268 -11.18 -11.78 -5.56
N SER A 269 -9.88 -11.92 -5.38
CA SER A 269 -9.26 -13.19 -5.00
C SER A 269 -9.72 -13.64 -3.61
N LYS A 270 -9.39 -14.88 -3.22
CA LYS A 270 -9.76 -15.44 -1.90
C LYS A 270 -9.24 -14.55 -0.77
N ASP A 271 -8.02 -14.07 -0.87
CA ASP A 271 -7.40 -13.29 0.20
C ASP A 271 -7.87 -11.82 0.15
N GLU A 272 -8.14 -11.26 -1.03
CA GLU A 272 -8.80 -9.95 -1.18
C GLU A 272 -10.22 -9.95 -0.60
N LEU A 273 -11.00 -11.01 -0.83
CA LEU A 273 -12.35 -11.17 -0.27
C LEU A 273 -12.32 -11.21 1.26
N ASN A 274 -11.28 -11.82 1.83
CA ASN A 274 -11.09 -11.85 3.27
C ASN A 274 -10.72 -10.46 3.84
N LEU A 275 -9.93 -9.68 3.12
CA LEU A 275 -9.61 -8.31 3.50
C LEU A 275 -10.86 -7.42 3.50
N ILE A 276 -11.77 -7.60 2.54
CA ILE A 276 -13.07 -6.92 2.54
C ILE A 276 -13.82 -7.24 3.83
N TYR A 277 -13.98 -8.52 4.16
CA TYR A 277 -14.69 -8.95 5.37
C TYR A 277 -14.07 -8.36 6.64
N LYS A 278 -12.75 -8.46 6.80
CA LYS A 278 -12.04 -8.00 8.01
C LYS A 278 -12.06 -6.48 8.18
N ASN A 279 -11.85 -5.73 7.11
CA ASN A 279 -11.57 -4.30 7.22
C ASN A 279 -12.82 -3.43 7.08
N VAL A 280 -13.79 -3.88 6.27
CA VAL A 280 -15.00 -3.10 5.96
C VAL A 280 -16.28 -3.93 5.99
N GLY A 281 -16.22 -5.21 6.40
CA GLY A 281 -17.37 -6.12 6.40
C GLY A 281 -18.56 -5.55 7.15
N ALA A 282 -18.36 -5.05 8.37
CA ALA A 282 -19.42 -4.42 9.16
C ALA A 282 -20.09 -3.23 8.44
N LYS A 283 -19.30 -2.41 7.73
CA LYS A 283 -19.80 -1.25 6.96
C LYS A 283 -20.58 -1.66 5.72
N ILE A 284 -20.12 -2.71 5.04
CA ILE A 284 -20.80 -3.30 3.89
C ILE A 284 -22.12 -3.97 4.29
N LEU A 285 -22.14 -4.64 5.45
CA LEU A 285 -23.30 -5.37 5.97
C LEU A 285 -24.46 -4.47 6.42
N ALA A 286 -24.26 -3.16 6.51
CA ALA A 286 -25.35 -2.21 6.76
C ALA A 286 -26.37 -2.14 5.61
N GLY A 287 -26.05 -2.69 4.42
CA GLY A 287 -26.95 -2.76 3.26
C GLY A 287 -26.83 -4.04 2.42
N ALA A 288 -26.17 -5.08 2.91
CA ALA A 288 -25.84 -6.29 2.14
C ALA A 288 -26.49 -7.57 2.69
N SER A 289 -26.67 -8.56 1.82
CA SER A 289 -26.95 -9.92 2.25
C SER A 289 -25.76 -10.48 3.05
N LYS A 290 -26.02 -10.99 4.26
CA LYS A 290 -25.03 -11.67 5.13
C LYS A 290 -24.68 -13.08 4.62
N THR A 291 -24.74 -13.29 3.32
CA THR A 291 -24.62 -14.60 2.68
C THR A 291 -23.21 -14.85 2.15
N TRP A 292 -23.05 -16.03 1.55
CA TRP A 292 -21.85 -16.45 0.84
C TRP A 292 -21.59 -15.59 -0.40
N HIS A 293 -20.33 -15.20 -0.56
CA HIS A 293 -19.82 -14.47 -1.71
C HIS A 293 -18.78 -15.28 -2.45
N TRP A 294 -18.80 -15.20 -3.78
CA TRP A 294 -17.76 -15.82 -4.61
C TRP A 294 -16.45 -15.04 -4.55
N SER A 295 -15.34 -15.77 -4.56
CA SER A 295 -14.01 -15.30 -4.94
C SER A 295 -13.71 -15.67 -6.39
N SER A 296 -12.79 -14.99 -7.06
CA SER A 296 -12.25 -15.37 -8.37
C SER A 296 -11.22 -16.50 -8.30
N SER A 297 -10.82 -16.93 -7.11
CA SER A 297 -9.83 -17.99 -6.94
C SER A 297 -10.47 -19.37 -7.10
N PRO A 298 -9.97 -20.20 -8.05
CA PRO A 298 -10.37 -21.61 -8.13
C PRO A 298 -9.86 -22.37 -6.88
N TYR A 299 -10.61 -23.38 -6.46
CA TYR A 299 -10.16 -24.36 -5.46
C TYR A 299 -9.62 -25.61 -6.15
N ASP A 300 -10.37 -26.12 -7.12
CA ASP A 300 -9.99 -27.24 -8.01
C ASP A 300 -10.71 -27.09 -9.36
N SER A 301 -10.74 -28.15 -10.19
CA SER A 301 -11.39 -28.16 -11.51
C SER A 301 -12.92 -28.02 -11.50
N ASN A 302 -13.53 -27.97 -10.33
CA ASN A 302 -14.97 -28.12 -10.10
C ASN A 302 -15.52 -27.14 -9.05
N ASN A 303 -14.67 -26.56 -8.23
CA ASN A 303 -15.01 -25.74 -7.08
C ASN A 303 -14.24 -24.41 -7.10
N ALA A 304 -14.88 -23.36 -6.56
CA ALA A 304 -14.27 -22.06 -6.33
C ALA A 304 -14.37 -21.65 -4.86
N TRP A 305 -13.46 -20.79 -4.42
CA TRP A 305 -13.49 -20.27 -3.06
C TRP A 305 -14.69 -19.36 -2.84
N VAL A 306 -15.27 -19.46 -1.64
CA VAL A 306 -16.36 -18.63 -1.15
C VAL A 306 -16.05 -18.13 0.26
N GLN A 307 -16.68 -17.03 0.63
CA GLN A 307 -16.64 -16.52 1.99
C GLN A 307 -18.01 -16.08 2.47
N SER A 308 -18.40 -16.52 3.66
CA SER A 308 -19.60 -16.05 4.31
C SER A 308 -19.34 -14.69 4.96
N PHE A 309 -20.23 -13.73 4.71
CA PHE A 309 -20.19 -12.43 5.37
C PHE A 309 -21.00 -12.43 6.68
N SER A 310 -21.64 -13.54 7.08
CA SER A 310 -22.28 -13.67 8.40
C SER A 310 -21.26 -13.80 9.53
N ASP A 311 -20.21 -14.58 9.30
CA ASP A 311 -19.26 -15.04 10.32
C ASP A 311 -17.80 -15.03 9.82
N GLY A 312 -17.58 -14.75 8.53
CA GLY A 312 -16.24 -14.71 7.94
C GLY A 312 -15.71 -16.05 7.48
N GLN A 313 -16.46 -17.14 7.63
CA GLN A 313 -16.01 -18.48 7.26
C GLN A 313 -15.65 -18.54 5.78
N GLN A 314 -14.45 -19.05 5.47
CA GLN A 314 -14.05 -19.38 4.12
C GLN A 314 -14.28 -20.87 3.85
N GLY A 315 -14.72 -21.17 2.63
CA GLY A 315 -14.92 -22.53 2.15
C GLY A 315 -14.82 -22.59 0.64
N TYR A 316 -15.24 -23.70 0.07
CA TYR A 316 -15.33 -23.87 -1.38
C TYR A 316 -16.71 -24.37 -1.76
N ALA A 317 -17.12 -24.06 -2.98
CA ALA A 317 -18.39 -24.53 -3.49
C ALA A 317 -18.31 -24.84 -4.97
N ARG A 318 -19.06 -25.86 -5.35
CA ARG A 318 -19.17 -26.33 -6.73
C ARG A 318 -19.89 -25.29 -7.59
N TYR A 319 -19.37 -25.00 -8.77
CA TYR A 319 -19.97 -24.01 -9.69
C TYR A 319 -20.82 -24.61 -10.82
N TYR A 320 -20.93 -25.95 -10.90
CA TYR A 320 -21.69 -26.66 -11.93
C TYR A 320 -22.71 -27.64 -11.35
N LYS A 321 -23.69 -28.01 -12.19
CA LYS A 321 -24.71 -29.01 -11.88
C LYS A 321 -24.30 -30.39 -12.43
N TYR A 322 -24.43 -31.43 -11.61
CA TYR A 322 -24.08 -32.80 -12.02
C TYR A 322 -25.18 -33.42 -12.91
N TYR A 323 -26.45 -33.12 -12.62
CA TYR A 323 -27.60 -33.53 -13.43
C TYR A 323 -28.45 -32.33 -13.84
N SER A 324 -29.26 -32.49 -14.90
CA SER A 324 -29.98 -31.39 -15.55
C SER A 324 -31.05 -30.77 -14.65
N GLU A 325 -31.61 -31.55 -13.72
CA GLU A 325 -32.63 -31.17 -12.73
C GLU A 325 -32.10 -30.31 -11.57
N TYR A 326 -30.79 -30.33 -11.28
CA TYR A 326 -30.22 -29.53 -10.21
C TYR A 326 -30.02 -28.07 -10.61
N LYS A 327 -30.24 -27.17 -9.67
CA LYS A 327 -29.90 -25.75 -9.82
C LYS A 327 -28.39 -25.55 -9.64
N TYR A 328 -27.82 -24.59 -10.37
CA TYR A 328 -26.46 -24.13 -10.11
C TYR A 328 -26.39 -23.48 -8.72
N ASN A 329 -25.27 -23.67 -8.02
CA ASN A 329 -24.99 -22.86 -6.84
C ASN A 329 -24.78 -21.40 -7.29
N THR A 330 -25.52 -20.51 -6.66
CA THR A 330 -25.42 -19.06 -6.90
C THR A 330 -25.02 -18.39 -5.60
N TYR A 331 -23.94 -17.62 -5.64
CA TYR A 331 -23.49 -16.79 -4.53
C TYR A 331 -23.29 -15.37 -5.01
N CYS A 332 -23.30 -14.46 -4.04
CA CYS A 332 -23.33 -13.05 -4.33
C CYS A 332 -21.93 -12.52 -4.66
N VAL A 333 -21.88 -11.40 -5.39
CA VAL A 333 -20.62 -10.80 -5.79
C VAL A 333 -20.59 -9.32 -5.51
N ARG A 334 -19.39 -8.88 -5.12
CA ARG A 334 -18.98 -7.48 -5.03
C ARG A 334 -17.74 -7.33 -5.87
N ALA A 335 -17.75 -6.34 -6.75
CA ALA A 335 -16.55 -6.03 -7.51
C ALA A 335 -15.58 -5.21 -6.66
N VAL A 336 -14.30 -5.42 -6.89
CA VAL A 336 -13.19 -4.62 -6.35
C VAL A 336 -12.40 -3.97 -7.48
N ARG A 337 -11.69 -2.88 -7.18
CA ARG A 337 -10.81 -2.17 -8.10
C ARG A 337 -9.53 -1.76 -7.37
N ALA A 338 -8.40 -1.91 -8.06
CA ALA A 338 -7.11 -1.46 -7.57
C ALA A 338 -6.73 -0.11 -8.20
N PHE A 339 -6.06 0.74 -7.44
CA PHE A 339 -5.54 2.03 -7.93
C PHE A 339 -4.30 2.47 -7.14
N SER A 340 -3.51 3.36 -7.75
CA SER A 340 -2.30 3.93 -7.15
C SER A 340 -2.62 5.21 -6.37
N ASN A 341 -1.72 5.62 -5.48
CA ASN A 341 -1.81 6.87 -4.71
C ASN A 341 -1.72 8.12 -5.59
#